data_AF-A0A1Q9B179-F1
#
_entry.id   AF-A0A1Q9B179-F1
#
_cell.length_a   1.000
_cell.length_b   1.000
_cell.length_c   1.000
_cell.angle_alpha   90.00
_cell.angle_beta   90.00
_cell.angle_gamma   90.00
#
_symmetry.space_group_name_H-M   'P 1'
#
loop_
_entity.id
_entity.type
_entity.pdbx_description
1 polymer ?
#
loop_
_entity_poly.entity_id
_entity_poly.type
_entity_poly.pdbx_seq_one_letter_code
_entity_poly.pdbx_strand_id
1 'polypeptide(L)'
;MPAVVVLSAIALPLSPVSRPAFAHAHLQAATLADKATIKAAPEAITLRFSEGLSLALSGATLSGEDQSEIGLGEARLSDDGKSLILPLAAALKPGTYRLDWHVLSVDGHKTKGTTSFTVAP
;
A
#
# COMPACT_ATOMS: atom_id res chain seq x y z
N MET A 1 -56.55 -27.81 39.26
CA MET A 1 -55.10 -27.85 39.54
C MET A 1 -54.37 -27.68 38.22
N PRO A 2 -53.65 -26.59 37.94
CA PRO A 2 -53.05 -26.39 36.63
C PRO A 2 -51.70 -27.12 36.57
N ALA A 3 -51.51 -27.99 35.59
CA ALA A 3 -50.20 -28.54 35.26
C ALA A 3 -49.56 -27.61 34.21
N VAL A 4 -48.42 -27.05 34.59
CA VAL A 4 -47.62 -26.08 33.84
C VAL A 4 -47.04 -26.73 32.59
N VAL A 5 -47.30 -26.15 31.41
CA VAL A 5 -46.59 -26.49 30.17
C VAL A 5 -45.26 -25.72 30.18
N VAL A 6 -44.15 -26.42 30.31
CA VAL A 6 -42.80 -25.83 30.22
C VAL A 6 -42.41 -25.76 28.74
N LEU A 7 -42.44 -24.57 28.16
CA LEU A 7 -41.86 -24.30 26.83
C LEU A 7 -40.34 -24.12 27.00
N SER A 8 -39.56 -25.12 26.59
CA SER A 8 -38.10 -24.98 26.46
C SER A 8 -37.78 -24.08 25.28
N ALA A 9 -37.35 -22.84 25.55
CA ALA A 9 -36.79 -21.95 24.54
C ALA A 9 -35.39 -22.46 24.14
N ILE A 10 -35.25 -22.95 22.91
CA ILE A 10 -33.95 -23.27 22.31
C ILE A 10 -33.29 -21.92 21.97
N ALA A 11 -32.38 -21.47 22.83
CA ALA A 11 -31.54 -20.32 22.55
C ALA A 11 -30.49 -20.71 21.51
N LEU A 12 -30.67 -20.25 20.27
CA LEU A 12 -29.69 -20.40 19.20
C LEU A 12 -28.48 -19.50 19.52
N PRO A 13 -27.26 -20.02 19.73
CA PRO A 13 -26.10 -19.18 19.95
C PRO A 13 -25.79 -18.41 18.67
N LEU A 14 -26.04 -17.10 18.68
CA LEU A 14 -25.65 -16.20 17.61
C LEU A 14 -24.13 -15.98 17.72
N SER A 15 -23.35 -16.87 17.10
CA SER A 15 -21.89 -16.71 17.04
C SER A 15 -21.55 -15.39 16.35
N PRO A 16 -20.78 -14.49 16.98
CA PRO A 16 -20.35 -13.28 16.31
C PRO A 16 -19.46 -13.68 15.13
N VAL A 17 -19.89 -13.30 13.92
CA VAL A 17 -19.05 -13.36 12.72
C VAL A 17 -17.97 -12.30 12.90
N SER A 18 -16.83 -12.69 13.47
CA SER A 18 -15.63 -11.86 13.50
C SER A 18 -15.16 -11.65 12.07
N ARG A 19 -15.57 -10.53 11.46
CA ARG A 19 -14.96 -10.06 10.22
C ARG A 19 -13.49 -9.75 10.51
N PRO A 20 -12.53 -10.22 9.69
CA PRO A 20 -11.15 -9.80 9.85
C PRO A 20 -11.09 -8.29 9.65
N ALA A 21 -10.82 -7.56 10.73
CA ALA A 21 -10.47 -6.14 10.65
C ALA A 21 -9.06 -6.09 10.06
N PHE A 22 -8.95 -5.76 8.77
CA PHE A 22 -7.67 -5.47 8.13
C PHE A 22 -7.17 -4.11 8.63
N ALA A 23 -6.66 -4.08 9.87
CA ALA A 23 -6.25 -2.87 10.59
C ALA A 23 -4.85 -2.37 10.22
N HIS A 24 -4.36 -2.67 9.01
CA HIS A 24 -3.03 -2.24 8.56
C HIS A 24 -3.09 -1.82 7.08
N ALA A 25 -2.44 -0.70 6.74
CA ALA A 25 -2.17 -0.35 5.34
C ALA A 25 -1.18 -1.35 4.72
N HIS A 26 -1.70 -2.24 3.89
CA HIS A 26 -0.91 -3.12 3.04
C HIS A 26 -0.79 -2.52 1.65
N LEU A 27 0.40 -2.62 1.04
CA LEU A 27 0.57 -2.33 -0.37
C LEU A 27 -0.31 -3.30 -1.17
N GLN A 28 -1.31 -2.77 -1.87
CA GLN A 28 -2.23 -3.54 -2.70
C GLN A 28 -1.74 -3.67 -4.14
N ALA A 29 -1.20 -2.58 -4.68
CA ALA A 29 -0.69 -2.52 -6.04
C ALA A 29 0.36 -1.43 -6.17
N ALA A 30 1.22 -1.55 -7.16
CA ALA A 30 2.14 -0.50 -7.58
C ALA A 30 2.03 -0.34 -9.10
N THR A 31 2.20 0.88 -9.62
CA THR A 31 2.24 1.12 -11.08
C THR A 31 3.30 0.27 -11.76
N LEU A 32 4.37 -0.06 -11.03
CA LEU A 32 5.39 -1.01 -11.43
C LEU A 32 5.29 -2.21 -10.50
N ALA A 33 4.96 -3.37 -11.04
CA ALA A 33 5.02 -4.62 -10.28
C ALA A 33 6.46 -4.87 -9.83
N ASP A 34 6.63 -5.53 -8.69
CA ASP A 34 7.96 -5.91 -8.23
C ASP A 34 8.67 -6.78 -9.28
N LYS A 35 9.92 -6.41 -9.57
CA LYS A 35 10.80 -6.99 -10.59
C LYS A 35 10.28 -6.86 -12.03
N ALA A 36 9.39 -5.90 -12.29
CA ALA A 36 8.93 -5.63 -13.66
C ALA A 36 10.08 -5.11 -14.54
N THR A 37 10.08 -5.53 -15.80
CA THR A 37 10.90 -4.94 -16.87
C THR A 37 10.02 -4.06 -17.75
N ILE A 38 10.35 -2.78 -17.88
CA ILE A 38 9.58 -1.79 -18.63
C ILE A 38 10.42 -1.15 -19.73
N LYS A 39 9.77 -0.79 -20.84
CA LYS A 39 10.43 -0.13 -21.99
C LYS A 39 10.70 1.35 -21.77
N ALA A 40 9.84 2.00 -21.00
CA ALA A 40 9.95 3.41 -20.66
C ALA A 40 9.50 3.60 -19.21
N ALA A 41 10.23 4.43 -18.47
CA ALA A 41 9.81 4.82 -17.13
C ALA A 41 8.56 5.73 -17.20
N PRO A 42 7.59 5.55 -16.29
CA PRO A 42 6.45 6.46 -16.18
C PRO A 42 6.90 7.83 -15.68
N GLU A 43 6.07 8.85 -15.83
CA GLU A 43 6.35 10.19 -15.24
C GLU A 43 6.32 10.18 -13.70
N ALA A 44 5.59 9.24 -13.11
CA ALA A 44 5.52 9.04 -11.67
C ALA A 44 5.37 7.56 -11.32
N ILE A 45 5.90 7.18 -10.17
CA ILE A 45 5.64 5.88 -9.56
C ILE A 45 4.46 6.05 -8.60
N THR A 46 3.41 5.23 -8.73
CA THR A 46 2.29 5.24 -7.78
C THR A 46 2.25 3.93 -7.00
N LEU A 47 2.15 4.05 -5.68
CA LEU A 47 1.98 2.94 -4.74
C LEU A 47 0.58 3.02 -4.13
N ARG A 48 -0.24 1.99 -4.34
CA ARG A 48 -1.63 1.88 -3.86
C ARG A 48 -1.68 1.04 -2.59
N PHE A 49 -2.35 1.56 -1.57
CA PHE A 49 -2.52 0.92 -0.28
C PHE A 49 -3.99 0.62 0.02
N SER A 50 -4.22 -0.26 1.00
CA SER A 50 -5.58 -0.60 1.45
C SER A 50 -6.27 0.53 2.19
N GLU A 51 -5.50 1.34 2.91
CA GLU A 51 -5.98 2.40 3.77
C GLU A 51 -5.45 3.77 3.33
N GLY A 52 -6.10 4.83 3.82
CA GLY A 52 -5.63 6.19 3.60
C GLY A 52 -4.28 6.44 4.28
N LEU A 53 -3.51 7.39 3.76
CA LEU A 53 -2.17 7.71 4.25
C LEU A 53 -2.08 9.11 4.85
N SER A 54 -1.16 9.29 5.79
CA SER A 54 -0.67 10.59 6.23
C SER A 54 0.57 10.97 5.43
N LEU A 55 0.42 11.89 4.46
CA LEU A 55 1.49 12.29 3.54
C LEU A 55 2.75 12.80 4.26
N ALA A 56 2.58 13.61 5.32
CA ALA A 56 3.69 14.19 6.07
C ALA A 56 4.64 13.15 6.71
N LEU A 57 4.20 11.88 6.80
CA LEU A 57 4.93 10.78 7.41
C LEU A 57 5.06 9.58 6.47
N SER A 58 4.91 9.83 5.16
CA SER A 58 4.98 8.83 4.09
C SER A 58 5.91 9.33 2.98
N GLY A 59 6.66 8.41 2.35
CA GLY A 59 7.62 8.78 1.31
C GLY A 59 8.39 7.58 0.77
N ALA A 60 9.34 7.86 -0.12
CA ALA A 60 10.20 6.85 -0.69
C ALA A 60 11.56 7.43 -1.13
N THR A 61 12.52 6.52 -1.29
CA THR A 61 13.83 6.79 -1.89
C THR A 61 13.99 5.88 -3.10
N LEU A 62 14.35 6.44 -4.24
CA LEU A 62 14.68 5.70 -5.46
C LEU A 62 16.20 5.66 -5.61
N SER A 63 16.74 4.47 -5.87
CA SER A 63 18.16 4.26 -6.08
C SER A 63 18.42 3.49 -7.38
N GLY A 64 19.52 3.84 -8.06
CA GLY A 64 20.03 3.11 -9.22
C GLY A 64 20.85 1.89 -8.83
N GLU A 65 21.33 1.15 -9.84
CA GLU A 65 22.13 -0.07 -9.67
C GLU A 65 23.44 0.16 -8.91
N ASP A 66 24.02 1.35 -9.05
CA ASP A 66 25.23 1.80 -8.35
C ASP A 66 24.94 2.36 -6.94
N GLN A 67 23.71 2.21 -6.45
CA GLN A 67 23.21 2.78 -5.18
C GLN A 67 23.16 4.31 -5.16
N SER A 68 23.31 4.98 -6.32
CA SER A 68 23.10 6.42 -6.40
C SER A 68 21.62 6.74 -6.21
N GLU A 69 21.34 7.79 -5.43
CA GLU A 69 19.96 8.27 -5.25
C GLU A 69 19.49 8.99 -6.50
N ILE A 70 18.30 8.62 -6.97
CA ILE A 70 17.63 9.25 -8.09
C ILE A 70 16.56 10.19 -7.54
N GLY A 71 16.62 11.44 -7.97
CA GLY A 71 15.70 12.48 -7.50
C GLY A 71 14.24 12.15 -7.79
N LEU A 72 13.42 12.26 -6.74
CA LEU A 72 11.96 12.29 -6.83
C LEU A 72 11.48 13.74 -6.68
N GLY A 73 10.37 14.07 -7.34
CA GLY A 73 9.66 15.32 -7.10
C GLY A 73 8.85 15.28 -5.81
N GLU A 74 8.09 16.35 -5.55
CA GLU A 74 7.25 16.45 -4.37
C GLU A 74 6.19 15.33 -4.35
N ALA A 75 6.21 14.51 -3.30
CA ALA A 75 5.26 13.43 -3.12
C ALA A 75 3.86 13.98 -2.84
N ARG A 76 2.84 13.31 -3.38
CA ARG A 76 1.44 13.68 -3.17
C ARG A 76 0.55 12.46 -3.04
N LEU A 77 -0.66 12.65 -2.52
CA LEU A 77 -1.66 11.59 -2.48
C LEU A 77 -2.63 11.67 -3.67
N SER A 78 -3.23 10.53 -4.03
CA SER A 78 -4.44 10.51 -4.86
C SER A 78 -5.62 11.16 -4.14
N ASP A 79 -6.68 11.50 -4.88
CA ASP A 79 -7.88 12.15 -4.34
C ASP A 79 -8.55 11.34 -3.21
N ASP A 80 -8.49 10.02 -3.28
CA ASP A 80 -9.02 9.13 -2.23
C ASP A 80 -8.03 8.88 -1.07
N GLY A 81 -6.84 9.49 -1.10
CA GLY A 81 -5.82 9.42 -0.06
C GLY A 81 -5.11 8.07 0.07
N LYS A 82 -5.43 7.08 -0.77
CA LYS A 82 -4.93 5.69 -0.64
C LYS A 82 -3.74 5.37 -1.54
N SER A 83 -3.28 6.33 -2.34
CA SER A 83 -2.13 6.13 -3.22
C SER A 83 -1.07 7.19 -2.97
N LEU A 84 0.17 6.77 -2.78
CA LEU A 84 1.34 7.64 -2.75
C LEU A 84 1.88 7.79 -4.18
N ILE A 85 1.89 9.01 -4.68
CA ILE A 85 2.35 9.36 -6.02
C ILE A 85 3.70 10.04 -5.88
N LEU A 86 4.71 9.49 -6.56
CA LEU A 86 6.11 9.89 -6.51
C LEU A 86 6.55 10.32 -7.91
N PRO A 87 6.46 11.62 -8.26
CA PRO A 87 6.95 12.12 -9.54
C PRO A 87 8.45 11.82 -9.69
N LEU A 88 8.87 11.43 -10.88
CA LEU A 88 10.30 11.34 -11.19
C LEU A 88 10.82 12.73 -11.55
N ALA A 89 11.94 13.16 -10.96
CA ALA A 89 12.53 14.46 -11.27
C ALA A 89 13.15 14.51 -12.68
N ALA A 90 13.49 13.34 -13.25
CA ALA A 90 14.02 13.19 -14.59
C ALA A 90 13.69 11.80 -15.15
N ALA A 91 13.78 11.65 -16.48
CA ALA A 91 13.65 10.35 -17.12
C ALA A 91 14.74 9.37 -16.68
N LEU A 92 14.36 8.11 -16.44
CA LEU A 92 15.30 7.06 -16.07
C LEU A 92 16.03 6.52 -17.30
N LYS A 93 17.33 6.28 -17.15
CA LYS A 93 18.13 5.57 -18.14
C LYS A 93 17.82 4.07 -18.07
N PRO A 94 18.21 3.27 -19.07
CA PRO A 94 18.20 1.83 -18.94
C PRO A 94 19.05 1.38 -17.73
N GLY A 95 18.52 0.45 -16.94
CA GLY A 95 19.16 -0.03 -15.72
C GLY A 95 18.19 -0.59 -14.70
N THR A 96 18.73 -1.15 -13.61
CA THR A 96 17.97 -1.65 -12.47
C THR A 96 17.78 -0.54 -11.43
N TYR A 97 16.58 -0.46 -10.89
CA TYR A 97 16.19 0.52 -9.89
C TYR A 97 15.56 -0.15 -8.67
N ARG A 98 15.77 0.45 -7.51
CA ARG A 98 15.20 0.03 -6.24
C ARG A 98 14.49 1.20 -5.58
N LEU A 99 13.24 0.98 -5.23
CA LEU A 99 12.38 1.91 -4.50
C LEU A 99 12.15 1.39 -3.08
N ASP A 100 12.74 2.05 -2.10
CA ASP A 100 12.46 1.81 -0.69
C ASP A 100 11.40 2.82 -0.22
N TRP A 101 10.26 2.33 0.24
CA TRP A 101 9.12 3.15 0.63
C TRP A 101 8.73 2.92 2.10
N HIS A 102 8.13 3.95 2.70
CA HIS A 102 7.51 3.88 4.01
C HIS A 102 6.22 4.70 4.01
N VAL A 103 5.21 4.26 4.75
CA VAL A 103 3.95 4.96 4.88
C VAL A 103 3.44 4.91 6.31
N LEU A 104 2.74 5.97 6.73
CA LEU A 104 1.89 5.97 7.91
C LEU A 104 0.44 5.97 7.44
N SER A 105 -0.32 4.95 7.82
CA SER A 105 -1.75 4.94 7.58
C SER A 105 -2.50 5.88 8.52
N VAL A 106 -3.67 6.35 8.10
CA VAL A 106 -4.60 7.10 8.95
C VAL A 106 -5.09 6.28 10.16
N ASP A 107 -4.93 4.96 10.15
CA ASP A 107 -5.18 4.09 11.32
C ASP A 107 -4.07 4.13 12.38
N GLY A 108 -2.96 4.83 12.12
CA GLY A 108 -1.85 5.02 13.05
C GLY A 108 -0.68 4.06 12.87
N HIS A 109 -0.74 3.08 11.96
CA HIS A 109 0.33 2.11 11.76
C HIS A 109 1.32 2.54 10.67
N LYS A 110 2.61 2.30 10.94
CA LYS A 110 3.69 2.48 9.98
C LYS A 110 3.98 1.17 9.28
N THR A 111 4.04 1.19 7.96
CA THR A 111 4.52 0.06 7.15
C THR A 111 5.61 0.55 6.20
N LYS A 112 6.47 -0.37 5.76
CA LYS A 112 7.56 -0.09 4.83
C LYS A 112 7.81 -1.31 3.95
N GLY A 113 8.46 -1.09 2.82
CA GLY A 113 8.85 -2.16 1.93
C GLY A 113 9.81 -1.69 0.86
N THR A 114 10.18 -2.63 0.00
CA THR A 114 11.11 -2.42 -1.10
C THR A 114 10.51 -3.02 -2.35
N THR A 115 10.63 -2.31 -3.47
CA THR A 115 10.25 -2.77 -4.80
C THR A 115 11.39 -2.51 -5.77
N SER A 116 11.70 -3.46 -6.63
CA SER A 116 12.69 -3.27 -7.70
C SER A 116 12.03 -3.30 -9.07
N PHE A 117 12.63 -2.63 -10.05
CA PHE A 117 12.21 -2.71 -11.46
C PHE A 117 13.39 -2.45 -12.38
N THR A 118 13.29 -2.86 -13.64
CA THR A 118 14.32 -2.68 -14.66
C THR A 118 13.76 -1.88 -15.83
N VAL A 119 14.48 -0.85 -16.25
CA VAL A 119 14.22 -0.13 -17.51
C VAL A 119 15.12 -0.74 -18.58
N ALA A 120 14.53 -1.29 -19.64
CA ALA A 120 15.27 -1.91 -20.75
C ALA A 120 14.71 -1.44 -22.10
N PRO A 121 15.57 -1.09 -23.08
CA PRO A 121 15.14 -0.62 -24.41
C PRO A 121 14.35 -1.66 -25.22
#